data_AF-A0A7S2L3T2-F1
#
_entry.id   AF-A0A7S2L3T2-F1
#
_cell.length_a   1.000
_cell.length_b   1.000
_cell.length_c   1.000
_cell.angle_alpha   90.00
_cell.angle_beta   90.00
_cell.angle_gamma   90.00
#
_symmetry.space_group_name_H-M   'P 1'
#
loop_
_entity.id
_entity.type
_entity.pdbx_description
1 polymer ?
#
loop_
_entity_poly.entity_id
_entity_poly.type
_entity_poly.pdbx_seq_one_letter_code
_entity_poly.pdbx_strand_id
1 'polypeptide(L)'
;HHEAIAAHGATVLGIVPSALEGLDPHRAPGLRCVFTWGEALSRALAERWRGCGIAVLELLISTEYWLSFVCDGGTSPAGRSVYWPVAGVEFGVFPAEGGEALLQTQVGAVGELCLRGAMVTQGYKNRDHSSSFVKASLASRGHSDQAAVDDLSWFRTRDLVGLVEGKNGGVAIEF
;
A
#
# COMPACT_ATOMS: atom_id res chain seq x y z
N HIS A 1 7.48 -25.51 -3.69
CA HIS A 1 8.06 -24.28 -3.11
C HIS A 1 9.19 -24.55 -2.12
N HIS A 2 9.01 -25.36 -1.06
CA HIS A 2 10.10 -25.67 -0.11
C HIS A 2 11.39 -26.17 -0.75
N GLU A 3 11.28 -27.12 -1.68
CA GLU A 3 12.45 -27.68 -2.39
C GLU A 3 13.22 -26.60 -3.15
N ALA A 4 12.53 -25.69 -3.84
CA ALA A 4 13.16 -24.57 -4.54
C ALA A 4 13.84 -23.58 -3.58
N ILE A 5 13.22 -23.28 -2.42
CA ILE A 5 13.81 -22.40 -1.41
C ILE A 5 15.14 -23.00 -0.92
N ALA A 6 15.13 -24.27 -0.57
CA ALA A 6 16.32 -24.96 -0.07
C ALA A 6 17.38 -25.15 -1.16
N ALA A 7 17.00 -25.63 -2.35
CA ALA A 7 17.92 -25.90 -3.44
C ALA A 7 18.64 -24.64 -3.94
N HIS A 8 17.99 -23.48 -3.87
CA HIS A 8 18.57 -22.22 -4.33
C HIS A 8 19.06 -21.31 -3.20
N GLY A 9 18.96 -21.75 -1.93
CA GLY A 9 19.33 -20.92 -0.77
C GLY A 9 18.59 -19.58 -0.74
N ALA A 10 17.31 -19.57 -1.12
CA ALA A 10 16.54 -18.34 -1.25
C ALA A 10 16.38 -17.66 0.12
N THR A 11 16.79 -16.39 0.22
CA THR A 11 16.68 -15.60 1.45
C THR A 11 15.45 -14.70 1.49
N VAL A 12 14.80 -14.49 0.34
CA VAL A 12 13.59 -13.68 0.18
C VAL A 12 12.58 -14.44 -0.67
N LEU A 13 11.31 -14.42 -0.27
CA LEU A 13 10.21 -15.06 -0.99
C LEU A 13 9.07 -14.06 -1.21
N GLY A 14 8.67 -13.89 -2.46
CA GLY A 14 7.42 -13.23 -2.82
C GLY A 14 6.33 -14.26 -3.08
N ILE A 15 5.20 -14.20 -2.37
CA ILE A 15 4.11 -15.17 -2.49
C ILE A 15 2.78 -14.59 -2.00
N VAL A 16 1.65 -15.02 -2.58
CA VAL A 16 0.32 -14.65 -2.08
C VAL A 16 0.00 -15.39 -0.75
N PRO A 17 -0.75 -14.79 0.19
CA PRO A 17 -1.10 -15.40 1.47
C PRO A 17 -1.66 -16.83 1.39
N SER A 18 -2.58 -17.11 0.46
CA SER A 18 -3.19 -18.43 0.25
C SER A 18 -2.16 -19.52 -0.06
N ALA A 19 -1.11 -19.19 -0.81
CA ALA A 19 -0.03 -20.12 -1.11
C ALA A 19 1.00 -20.20 0.04
N LEU A 20 1.21 -19.11 0.78
CA LEU A 20 2.04 -19.09 1.99
C LEU A 20 1.47 -19.99 3.10
N GLU A 21 0.14 -20.12 3.19
CA GLU A 21 -0.53 -21.01 4.15
C GLU A 21 -0.05 -22.46 4.02
N GLY A 22 0.17 -22.92 2.79
CA GLY A 22 0.66 -24.27 2.50
C GLY A 22 2.14 -24.50 2.81
N LEU A 23 2.86 -23.48 3.29
CA LEU A 23 4.28 -23.55 3.60
C LEU A 23 4.54 -23.50 5.12
N ASP A 24 5.53 -24.28 5.53
CA ASP A 24 6.04 -24.36 6.90
C ASP A 24 7.35 -23.57 7.05
N PRO A 25 7.39 -22.49 7.86
CA PRO A 25 8.60 -21.70 8.05
C PRO A 25 9.80 -22.52 8.55
N HIS A 26 9.59 -23.62 9.30
CA HIS A 26 10.68 -24.48 9.78
C HIS A 26 11.34 -25.30 8.65
N ARG A 27 10.66 -25.44 7.51
CA ARG A 27 11.15 -26.14 6.32
C ARG A 27 11.70 -25.18 5.27
N ALA A 28 12.00 -23.93 5.65
CA ALA A 28 12.60 -22.92 4.81
C ALA A 28 13.90 -22.35 5.45
N PRO A 29 14.90 -23.20 5.74
CA PRO A 29 16.13 -22.75 6.39
C PRO A 29 16.84 -21.71 5.52
N GLY A 30 17.22 -20.57 6.13
CA GLY A 30 17.89 -19.47 5.45
C GLY A 30 16.95 -18.40 4.86
N LEU A 31 15.64 -18.64 4.84
CA LEU A 31 14.67 -17.61 4.48
C LEU A 31 14.64 -16.53 5.58
N ARG A 32 14.74 -15.25 5.17
CA ARG A 32 14.82 -14.10 6.08
C ARG A 32 13.66 -13.13 5.91
N CYS A 33 13.05 -13.11 4.74
CA CYS A 33 11.94 -12.22 4.43
C CYS A 33 10.91 -12.92 3.52
N VAL A 34 9.64 -12.73 3.86
CA VAL A 34 8.50 -13.02 3.01
C VAL A 34 7.80 -11.68 2.73
N PHE A 35 7.45 -11.44 1.47
CA PHE A 35 6.52 -10.38 1.14
C PHE A 35 5.27 -10.94 0.44
N THR A 36 4.12 -10.43 0.81
CA THR A 36 2.80 -10.84 0.32
C THR A 36 2.09 -9.68 -0.35
N TRP A 37 1.19 -9.97 -1.27
CA TRP A 37 0.34 -8.97 -1.95
C TRP A 37 -0.94 -9.64 -2.47
N GLY A 38 -1.91 -8.82 -2.88
CA GLY A 38 -3.08 -9.25 -3.65
C GLY A 38 -4.17 -9.97 -2.85
N GLU A 39 -3.89 -10.42 -1.63
CA GLU A 39 -4.89 -11.00 -0.72
C GLU A 39 -4.64 -10.47 0.71
N ALA A 40 -5.66 -10.53 1.55
CA ALA A 40 -5.52 -10.18 2.96
C ALA A 40 -4.62 -11.19 3.68
N LEU A 41 -3.58 -10.70 4.36
CA LEU A 41 -2.73 -11.54 5.20
C LEU A 41 -3.39 -11.72 6.58
N SER A 42 -3.67 -12.96 6.98
CA SER A 42 -4.19 -13.23 8.31
C SER A 42 -3.12 -12.94 9.38
N ARG A 43 -3.55 -12.38 10.51
CA ARG A 43 -2.66 -12.12 11.65
C ARG A 43 -1.95 -13.39 12.13
N ALA A 44 -2.68 -14.51 12.21
CA ALA A 44 -2.13 -15.79 12.63
C ALA A 44 -1.04 -16.30 11.66
N LEU A 45 -1.24 -16.14 10.35
CA LEU A 45 -0.22 -16.49 9.36
C LEU A 45 1.01 -15.59 9.52
N ALA A 46 0.82 -14.27 9.63
CA ALA A 46 1.92 -13.34 9.84
C ALA A 46 2.73 -13.66 11.10
N GLU A 47 2.05 -13.93 12.22
CA GLU A 47 2.67 -14.29 13.50
C GLU A 47 3.41 -15.64 13.43
N ARG A 48 2.89 -16.63 12.71
CA ARG A 48 3.55 -17.93 12.49
C ARG A 48 4.94 -17.76 11.86
N TRP A 49 5.03 -16.92 10.83
CA TRP A 49 6.30 -16.66 10.14
C TRP A 49 7.21 -15.72 10.94
N ARG A 50 6.68 -14.63 11.51
CA ARG A 50 7.44 -13.70 12.36
C ARG A 50 8.02 -14.39 13.59
N GLY A 51 7.27 -15.32 14.21
CA GLY A 51 7.73 -16.12 15.36
C GLY A 51 8.95 -16.99 15.06
N CYS A 52 9.20 -17.31 13.78
CA CYS A 52 10.41 -18.00 13.33
C CYS A 52 11.56 -17.05 12.98
N GLY A 53 11.45 -15.76 13.30
CA GLY A 53 12.46 -14.75 12.99
C GLY A 53 12.45 -14.26 11.54
N ILE A 54 11.40 -14.56 10.77
CA ILE A 54 11.27 -14.17 9.37
C ILE A 54 10.52 -12.84 9.29
N ALA A 55 11.08 -11.86 8.60
CA ALA A 55 10.38 -10.60 8.34
C ALA A 55 9.20 -10.84 7.39
N VAL A 56 8.02 -10.34 7.73
CA VAL A 56 6.82 -10.47 6.89
C VAL A 56 6.31 -9.09 6.52
N LEU A 57 6.30 -8.81 5.22
CA LEU A 57 5.89 -7.53 4.63
C LEU A 57 4.63 -7.74 3.79
N GLU A 58 3.61 -6.91 3.98
CA GLU A 58 2.45 -6.82 3.09
C GLU A 58 2.66 -5.65 2.14
N LEU A 59 2.56 -5.89 0.83
CA LEU A 59 2.75 -4.89 -0.20
C LEU A 59 1.41 -4.50 -0.82
N LEU A 60 1.16 -3.19 -0.91
CA LEU A 60 0.07 -2.66 -1.74
C LEU A 60 0.60 -2.37 -3.13
N ILE A 61 0.24 -3.25 -4.08
CA ILE A 61 0.64 -3.17 -5.49
C ILE A 61 -0.55 -3.51 -6.38
N SER A 62 -0.54 -2.97 -7.60
CA SER A 62 -1.41 -3.39 -8.69
C SER A 62 -0.61 -3.42 -10.01
N THR A 63 -1.27 -3.76 -11.11
CA THR A 63 -0.70 -3.60 -12.45
C THR A 63 -0.46 -2.13 -12.78
N GLU A 64 -1.31 -1.24 -12.25
CA GLU A 64 -1.25 0.20 -12.50
C GLU A 64 -0.28 0.95 -11.60
N TYR A 65 0.17 0.35 -10.50
CA TYR A 65 1.14 0.95 -9.60
C TYR A 65 2.02 -0.10 -8.93
N TRP A 66 3.34 0.07 -9.05
CA TRP A 66 4.30 -0.90 -8.51
C TRP A 66 4.84 -0.47 -7.13
N LEU A 67 4.51 -1.22 -6.08
CA LEU A 67 5.05 -1.03 -4.72
C LEU A 67 4.81 0.39 -4.15
N SER A 68 3.54 0.71 -3.90
CA SER A 68 3.15 2.04 -3.39
C SER A 68 3.19 2.13 -1.87
N PHE A 69 2.75 1.07 -1.18
CA PHE A 69 2.79 1.03 0.29
C PHE A 69 3.29 -0.32 0.80
N VAL A 70 3.78 -0.32 2.02
CA VAL A 70 4.21 -1.51 2.75
C VAL A 70 3.69 -1.49 4.18
N CYS A 71 3.22 -2.63 4.68
CA CYS A 71 2.98 -2.88 6.10
C CYS A 71 4.00 -3.94 6.57
N ASP A 72 4.68 -3.67 7.69
CA ASP A 72 5.67 -4.57 8.30
C ASP A 72 5.19 -5.11 9.66
N GLY A 73 3.87 -5.18 9.83
CA GLY A 73 3.22 -5.66 11.06
C GLY A 73 2.73 -4.56 11.99
N GLY A 74 2.82 -3.29 11.56
CA GLY A 74 2.18 -2.19 12.26
C GLY A 74 0.66 -2.32 12.20
N THR A 75 -0.01 -2.09 13.32
CA THR A 75 -1.47 -2.11 13.42
C THR A 75 -2.00 -0.85 14.09
N SER A 76 -3.15 -0.36 13.64
CA SER A 76 -3.86 0.74 14.28
C SER A 76 -4.52 0.26 15.59
N PRO A 77 -5.04 1.18 16.42
CA PRO A 77 -5.80 0.80 17.63
C PRO A 77 -7.01 -0.09 17.35
N ALA A 78 -7.56 -0.03 16.12
CA ALA A 78 -8.66 -0.89 15.68
C ALA A 78 -8.18 -2.30 15.24
N GLY A 79 -6.87 -2.58 15.29
CA GLY A 79 -6.28 -3.85 14.91
C GLY A 79 -6.13 -4.06 13.40
N ARG A 80 -6.29 -3.01 12.59
CA ARG A 80 -6.07 -3.05 11.13
C ARG A 80 -4.61 -2.84 10.79
N SER A 81 -4.13 -3.49 9.73
CA SER A 81 -2.78 -3.27 9.20
C SER A 81 -2.59 -1.82 8.75
N VAL A 82 -1.48 -1.22 9.14
CA VAL A 82 -1.11 0.16 8.77
C VAL A 82 -0.03 0.12 7.71
N TYR A 83 -0.32 0.73 6.57
CA TYR A 83 0.50 0.74 5.37
C TYR A 83 1.17 2.10 5.22
N TRP A 84 2.51 2.12 5.26
CA TRP A 84 3.29 3.33 5.07
C TRP A 84 3.68 3.50 3.60
N PRO A 85 3.73 4.75 3.09
CA PRO A 85 4.12 5.01 1.71
C PRO A 85 5.58 4.64 1.49
N VAL A 86 5.87 4.08 0.33
CA VAL A 86 7.25 3.89 -0.12
C VAL A 86 7.83 5.24 -0.53
N ALA A 87 9.14 5.42 -0.34
CA ALA A 87 9.80 6.70 -0.62
C ALA A 87 9.55 7.16 -2.07
N GLY A 88 9.13 8.41 -2.23
CA GLY A 88 8.79 8.99 -3.54
C GLY A 88 7.37 8.73 -4.02
N VAL A 89 6.54 8.01 -3.26
CA VAL A 89 5.09 7.91 -3.50
C VAL A 89 4.43 9.17 -2.96
N GLU A 90 3.77 9.90 -3.85
CA GLU A 90 2.81 10.92 -3.47
C GLU A 90 1.42 10.29 -3.44
N PHE A 91 0.64 10.58 -2.41
CA PHE A 91 -0.69 10.02 -2.26
C PHE A 91 -1.63 10.99 -1.55
N GLY A 92 -2.93 10.79 -1.73
CA GLY A 92 -3.99 11.47 -1.01
C GLY A 92 -5.29 10.72 -1.17
N VAL A 93 -6.34 11.18 -0.49
CA VAL A 93 -7.69 10.62 -0.61
C VAL A 93 -8.68 11.66 -1.14
N PHE A 94 -9.54 11.26 -2.07
CA PHE A 94 -10.75 12.04 -2.36
C PHE A 94 -11.79 11.74 -1.29
N PRO A 95 -12.28 12.76 -0.55
CA PRO A 95 -13.20 12.53 0.56
C PRO A 95 -14.43 11.72 0.13
N ALA A 96 -14.78 10.70 0.91
CA ALA A 96 -15.96 9.86 0.63
C ALA A 96 -17.28 10.66 0.76
N GLU A 97 -17.30 11.65 1.65
CA GLU A 97 -18.40 12.60 1.86
C GLU A 97 -18.56 13.64 0.73
N GLY A 98 -17.66 13.63 -0.26
CA GLY A 98 -17.64 14.58 -1.37
C GLY A 98 -16.66 15.74 -1.16
N GLY A 99 -16.13 16.24 -2.27
CA GLY A 99 -15.12 17.31 -2.29
C GLY A 99 -14.23 17.18 -3.52
N GLU A 100 -13.68 18.31 -3.98
CA GLU A 100 -12.83 18.36 -5.18
C GLU A 100 -11.33 18.38 -4.87
N ALA A 101 -10.97 18.51 -3.58
CA ALA A 101 -9.58 18.54 -3.13
C ALA A 101 -9.16 17.21 -2.52
N LEU A 102 -7.94 16.77 -2.84
CA LEU A 102 -7.32 15.61 -2.22
C LEU A 102 -6.84 15.95 -0.81
N LEU A 103 -7.19 15.09 0.15
CA LEU A 103 -6.69 15.17 1.52
C LEU A 103 -5.46 14.28 1.63
N GLN A 104 -4.31 14.86 1.99
CA GLN A 104 -3.07 14.10 2.15
C GLN A 104 -2.56 14.06 3.60
N THR A 105 -2.83 15.11 4.38
CA THR A 105 -2.26 15.27 5.74
C THR A 105 -3.30 15.30 6.87
N GLN A 106 -4.55 15.04 6.53
CA GLN A 106 -5.67 15.06 7.46
C GLN A 106 -5.91 13.66 8.01
N VAL A 107 -5.11 13.27 9.01
CA VAL A 107 -5.32 12.03 9.76
C VAL A 107 -6.77 11.95 10.24
N GLY A 108 -7.42 10.80 10.00
CA GLY A 108 -8.84 10.56 10.24
C GLY A 108 -9.74 10.73 9.01
N ALA A 109 -9.26 11.35 7.93
CA ALA A 109 -9.99 11.43 6.67
C ALA A 109 -10.14 10.04 6.03
N VAL A 110 -11.32 9.78 5.45
CA VAL A 110 -11.61 8.54 4.72
C VAL A 110 -12.00 8.89 3.30
N GLY A 111 -11.46 8.17 2.33
CA GLY A 111 -11.71 8.48 0.94
C GLY A 111 -11.05 7.55 -0.05
N GLU A 112 -11.26 7.82 -1.32
CA GLU A 112 -10.67 7.05 -2.40
C GLU A 112 -9.18 7.37 -2.56
N LEU A 113 -8.33 6.36 -2.42
CA LEU A 113 -6.89 6.48 -2.56
C LEU A 113 -6.52 6.91 -3.99
N CYS A 114 -5.70 7.95 -4.06
CA CYS A 114 -5.11 8.47 -5.27
C CYS A 114 -3.60 8.51 -5.15
N LEU A 115 -2.90 8.13 -6.22
CA LEU A 115 -1.45 7.98 -6.25
C LEU A 115 -0.83 8.83 -7.33
N ARG A 116 0.38 9.31 -7.07
CA ARG A 116 1.24 9.96 -8.04
C ARG A 116 2.70 9.59 -7.79
N GLY A 117 3.46 9.48 -8.87
CA GLY A 117 4.90 9.21 -8.83
C GLY A 117 5.32 8.17 -9.87
N ALA A 118 6.61 7.85 -9.86
CA ALA A 118 7.24 6.98 -10.88
C ALA A 118 6.72 5.54 -10.89
N MET A 119 6.01 5.10 -9.85
CA MET A 119 5.44 3.77 -9.74
C MET A 119 4.13 3.61 -10.52
N VAL A 120 3.45 4.71 -10.83
CA VAL A 120 2.16 4.71 -11.52
C VAL A 120 2.36 4.50 -13.02
N THR A 121 1.51 3.67 -13.62
CA THR A 121 1.50 3.40 -15.06
C THR A 121 1.26 4.68 -15.87
N GLN A 122 1.74 4.67 -17.12
CA GLN A 122 1.44 5.73 -18.09
C GLN A 122 0.03 5.63 -18.69
N GLY A 123 -0.71 4.57 -18.36
CA GLY A 123 -2.07 4.32 -18.81
C GLY A 123 -2.23 2.93 -19.42
N TYR A 124 -3.35 2.73 -20.12
CA TYR A 124 -3.68 1.45 -20.74
C TYR A 124 -3.49 1.51 -22.25
N LYS A 125 -2.75 0.55 -22.81
CA LYS A 125 -2.56 0.45 -24.25
C LYS A 125 -3.91 0.27 -24.96
N ASN A 126 -4.18 1.11 -25.96
CA ASN A 126 -5.39 1.09 -26.79
C ASN A 126 -6.71 1.23 -26.01
N ARG A 127 -6.72 1.91 -24.86
CA ARG A 127 -7.95 2.20 -24.11
C ARG A 127 -7.95 3.64 -23.59
N ASP A 128 -9.13 4.24 -23.60
CA ASP A 128 -9.36 5.47 -22.85
C ASP A 128 -9.22 5.19 -21.35
N HIS A 129 -8.48 6.06 -20.68
CA HIS A 129 -8.14 5.97 -19.26
C HIS A 129 -8.32 7.33 -18.56
N SER A 130 -9.02 8.27 -19.20
CA SER A 130 -9.31 9.60 -18.66
C SER A 130 -10.03 9.56 -17.32
N SER A 131 -10.83 8.53 -17.05
CA SER A 131 -11.49 8.35 -15.75
C SER A 131 -10.59 7.79 -14.64
N SER A 132 -9.47 7.16 -15.02
CA SER A 132 -8.47 6.63 -14.06
C SER A 132 -7.46 7.69 -13.62
N PHE A 133 -7.31 8.78 -14.38
CA PHE A 133 -6.34 9.85 -14.12
C PHE A 133 -7.04 11.19 -14.03
N VAL A 134 -6.95 11.84 -12.87
CA VAL A 134 -7.64 13.11 -12.62
C VAL A 134 -6.66 14.20 -12.23
N LYS A 135 -6.95 15.44 -12.65
CA LYS A 135 -6.27 16.62 -12.10
C LYS A 135 -6.94 16.99 -10.80
N ALA A 136 -6.15 17.30 -9.79
CA ALA A 136 -6.66 17.60 -8.45
C ALA A 136 -5.71 18.52 -7.71
N SER A 137 -6.27 19.43 -6.91
CA SER A 137 -5.52 20.21 -5.94
C SER A 137 -5.40 19.45 -4.62
N LEU A 138 -4.27 19.58 -3.94
CA LEU A 138 -4.14 19.16 -2.55
C LEU A 138 -4.82 20.20 -1.64
N ALA A 139 -5.56 19.74 -0.63
CA ALA A 139 -6.08 20.62 0.40
C ALA A 139 -4.91 21.24 1.20
N SER A 140 -4.80 22.56 1.17
CA SER A 140 -3.82 23.30 1.98
C SER A 140 -4.23 23.28 3.45
N ARG A 141 -3.24 23.24 4.36
CA ARG A 141 -3.48 23.42 5.79
C ARG A 141 -3.76 24.91 6.07
N GLY A 142 -5.04 25.28 6.00
CA GLY A 142 -5.54 26.57 6.49
C GLY A 142 -5.41 27.74 5.51
N HIS A 143 -6.50 28.51 5.45
CA HIS A 143 -6.77 29.70 4.65
C HIS A 143 -7.17 29.47 3.18
N SER A 144 -8.22 30.21 2.84
CA SER A 144 -9.00 30.28 1.61
C SER A 144 -8.20 30.83 0.43
N ASP A 145 -7.12 30.16 0.07
CA ASP A 145 -6.63 30.24 -1.30
C ASP A 145 -7.36 29.19 -2.11
N GLN A 146 -7.93 29.60 -3.25
CA GLN A 146 -8.39 28.69 -4.28
C GLN A 146 -7.21 27.77 -4.59
N ALA A 147 -7.24 26.53 -4.10
CA ALA A 147 -6.12 25.62 -4.27
C ALA A 147 -5.94 25.43 -5.79
N ALA A 148 -4.83 25.93 -6.33
CA ALA A 148 -4.56 25.81 -7.75
C ALA A 148 -4.60 24.32 -8.11
N VAL A 149 -5.41 23.98 -9.12
CA VAL A 149 -5.44 22.61 -9.65
C VAL A 149 -4.04 22.32 -10.18
N ASP A 150 -3.38 21.31 -9.62
CA ASP A 150 -2.11 20.85 -10.13
C ASP A 150 -2.33 20.28 -11.54
N ASP A 151 -1.48 20.66 -12.49
CA ASP A 151 -1.53 20.15 -13.85
C ASP A 151 -1.10 18.68 -13.95
N LEU A 152 -0.49 18.14 -12.89
CA LEU A 152 -0.13 16.73 -12.79
C LEU A 152 -1.34 15.85 -12.44
N SER A 153 -1.47 14.75 -13.18
CA SER A 153 -2.55 13.78 -12.99
C SER A 153 -2.27 12.81 -11.83
N TRP A 154 -3.32 12.53 -11.06
CA TRP A 154 -3.37 11.53 -10.00
C TRP A 154 -4.09 10.27 -10.50
N PHE A 155 -3.52 9.10 -10.24
CA PHE A 155 -4.17 7.83 -10.54
C PHE A 155 -5.12 7.42 -9.42
N ARG A 156 -6.37 7.16 -9.78
CA ARG A 156 -7.44 6.71 -8.89
C ARG A 156 -7.40 5.19 -8.72
N THR A 157 -7.06 4.71 -7.52
CA THR A 157 -6.98 3.26 -7.28
C THR A 157 -8.35 2.63 -7.11
N ARG A 158 -9.37 3.44 -6.75
CA ARG A 158 -10.74 3.03 -6.40
C ARG A 158 -10.83 2.28 -5.07
N ASP A 159 -9.75 2.26 -4.30
CA ASP A 159 -9.74 1.69 -2.96
C ASP A 159 -10.15 2.75 -1.95
N LEU A 160 -11.08 2.40 -1.06
CA LEU A 160 -11.46 3.24 0.07
C LEU A 160 -10.48 3.00 1.22
N VAL A 161 -9.83 4.07 1.70
CA VAL A 161 -8.85 3.99 2.79
C VAL A 161 -9.05 5.12 3.79
N GLY A 162 -8.59 4.90 5.01
CA GLY A 162 -8.45 5.93 6.04
C GLY A 162 -7.01 6.44 6.14
N LEU A 163 -6.82 7.75 6.27
CA LEU A 163 -5.53 8.33 6.62
C LEU A 163 -5.28 8.16 8.12
N VAL A 164 -4.15 7.57 8.48
CA VAL A 164 -3.74 7.35 9.87
C VAL A 164 -2.35 7.91 10.14
N GLU A 165 -2.02 8.08 11.41
CA GLU A 165 -0.66 8.41 11.81
C GLU A 165 0.28 7.24 11.49
N GLY A 166 1.31 7.54 10.72
CA GLY A 166 2.35 6.59 10.32
C GLY A 166 3.62 6.73 11.15
N LYS A 167 4.67 6.05 10.71
CA LYS A 167 5.99 6.13 11.34
C LYS A 167 6.56 7.55 11.28
N ASN A 168 7.30 7.94 12.32
CA ASN A 168 7.98 9.22 12.43
C ASN A 168 7.07 10.45 12.25
N GLY A 169 5.79 10.34 12.62
CA GLY A 169 4.80 11.41 12.46
C GLY A 169 4.38 11.65 11.00
N GLY A 170 4.73 10.73 10.09
CA GLY A 170 4.23 10.74 8.72
C GLY A 170 2.77 10.30 8.63
N VAL A 171 2.23 10.30 7.42
CA VAL A 171 0.88 9.79 7.15
C VAL A 171 0.98 8.41 6.54
N ALA A 172 0.11 7.51 6.98
CA ALA A 172 -0.05 6.16 6.48
C ALA A 172 -1.53 5.92 6.12
N ILE A 173 -1.82 4.75 5.58
CA ILE A 173 -3.19 4.34 5.25
C ILE A 173 -3.58 3.05 5.96
N GLU A 174 -4.87 2.87 6.17
CA GLU A 174 -5.49 1.59 6.55
C GLU A 174 -6.76 1.36 5.72
N PHE A 175 -7.13 0.10 5.54
CA PHE A 175 -8.33 -0.32 4.81
C PHE A 175 -9.51 -0.59 5.76
#